data_AF-A0A939IXM9-F1
#
_entry.id   AF-A0A939IXM9-F1
#
_cell.length_a   1.000
_cell.length_b   1.000
_cell.length_c   1.000
_cell.angle_alpha   90.00
_cell.angle_beta   90.00
_cell.angle_gamma   90.00
#
_symmetry.space_group_name_H-M   'P 1'
#
loop_
_entity.id
_entity.type
_entity.pdbx_description
1 polymer ?
#
loop_
_entity_poly.entity_id
_entity_poly.type
_entity_poly.pdbx_seq_one_letter_code
_entity_poly.pdbx_strand_id
1 'polypeptide(L)'
;MQMLTATLRHRELTQEVCDIGDEVSEYIGNLAEAVADFDVELVEDCMAEFTAILAEARSDSRRVVSELTGLRRALVSGVRAGQLSAPVAAPGTGEVPAVDAVTEQELDDTFPLSSQPVSAGVFAANLDGRTETVVNRLEAIGDWVADRCVLASIDPEQASLPLVFSRTGQAVTTTVETWLSGVGYSNPVYCQTMRGSNPPEFLAERARIDAVVARVRARMNNRSAASGGLVS
;
A
#
# COMPACT_ATOMS: atom_id res chain seq x y z
N MET A 1 -37.65 6.05 -4.74
CA MET A 1 -36.76 6.60 -3.70
C MET A 1 -35.68 5.60 -3.28
N GLN A 2 -36.02 4.35 -2.91
CA GLN A 2 -35.05 3.32 -2.48
C GLN A 2 -33.98 2.93 -3.53
N MET A 3 -34.33 2.82 -4.82
CA MET A 3 -33.36 2.49 -5.88
C MET A 3 -32.30 3.58 -6.10
N LEU A 4 -32.66 4.86 -5.93
CA LEU A 4 -31.72 5.98 -6.03
C LEU A 4 -30.70 5.92 -4.89
N THR A 5 -31.16 5.62 -3.67
CA THR A 5 -30.30 5.42 -2.49
C THR A 5 -29.38 4.21 -2.65
N ALA A 6 -29.88 3.08 -3.17
CA ALA A 6 -29.07 1.88 -3.39
C ALA A 6 -27.97 2.08 -4.45
N THR A 7 -28.25 2.85 -5.50
CA THR A 7 -27.27 3.17 -6.55
C THR A 7 -26.15 4.08 -6.03
N LEU A 8 -26.51 5.06 -5.20
CA LEU A 8 -25.52 5.93 -4.54
C LEU A 8 -24.62 5.12 -3.61
N ARG A 9 -25.20 4.25 -2.77
CA ARG A 9 -24.42 3.38 -1.86
C ARG A 9 -23.51 2.41 -2.61
N HIS A 10 -23.96 1.85 -3.74
CA HIS A 10 -23.09 1.03 -4.58
C HIS A 10 -21.88 1.83 -5.07
N ARG A 11 -22.07 3.06 -5.52
CA ARG A 11 -20.96 3.93 -5.97
C ARG A 11 -20.00 4.24 -4.83
N GLU A 12 -20.52 4.56 -3.64
CA GLU A 12 -19.70 4.82 -2.45
C GLU A 12 -18.82 3.60 -2.11
N LEU A 13 -19.39 2.39 -2.08
CA LEU A 13 -18.65 1.18 -1.78
C LEU A 13 -17.60 0.85 -2.86
N THR A 14 -17.92 1.07 -4.14
CA THR A 14 -16.94 0.92 -5.23
C THR A 14 -15.75 1.87 -5.01
N GLN A 15 -16.01 3.11 -4.61
CA GLN A 15 -14.95 4.08 -4.31
C GLN A 15 -14.16 3.65 -3.07
N GLU A 16 -14.83 3.23 -2.00
CA GLU A 16 -14.20 2.76 -0.75
C GLU A 16 -13.26 1.57 -1.01
N VAL A 17 -13.59 0.67 -1.95
CA VAL A 17 -12.67 -0.40 -2.37
C VAL A 17 -11.41 0.16 -3.04
N CYS A 18 -11.55 1.14 -3.94
CA CYS A 18 -10.40 1.74 -4.61
C CYS A 18 -9.54 2.53 -3.62
N ASP A 19 -10.16 3.32 -2.74
CA ASP A 19 -9.46 4.13 -1.72
C ASP A 19 -8.59 3.24 -0.81
N ILE A 20 -9.09 2.07 -0.39
CA ILE A 20 -8.29 1.08 0.37
C ILE A 20 -7.08 0.58 -0.44
N GLY A 21 -7.28 0.32 -1.74
CA GLY A 21 -6.20 -0.12 -2.62
C GLY A 21 -5.13 0.93 -2.82
N ASP A 22 -5.56 2.18 -3.03
CA ASP A 22 -4.69 3.34 -3.22
C ASP A 22 -3.88 3.62 -1.95
N GLU A 23 -4.48 3.54 -0.76
CA GLU A 23 -3.77 3.72 0.51
C GLU A 23 -2.70 2.64 0.72
N VAL A 24 -3.02 1.36 0.48
CA VAL A 24 -2.00 0.28 0.56
C VAL A 24 -0.89 0.51 -0.46
N SER A 25 -1.22 0.93 -1.68
CA SER A 25 -0.23 1.26 -2.72
C SER A 25 0.67 2.43 -2.32
N GLU A 26 0.12 3.48 -1.72
CA GLU A 26 0.87 4.64 -1.23
C GLU A 26 1.93 4.24 -0.19
N TYR A 27 1.57 3.38 0.77
CA TYR A 27 2.53 2.91 1.78
C TYR A 27 3.61 1.98 1.20
N ILE A 28 3.33 1.26 0.12
CA ILE A 28 4.35 0.53 -0.64
C ILE A 28 5.27 1.50 -1.39
N GLY A 29 4.73 2.60 -1.92
CA GLY A 29 5.52 3.69 -2.49
C GLY A 29 6.47 4.32 -1.48
N ASN A 30 6.01 4.59 -0.26
CA ASN A 30 6.86 5.12 0.82
C ASN A 30 8.04 4.18 1.13
N LEU A 31 7.81 2.86 1.12
CA LEU A 31 8.87 1.86 1.24
C LEU A 31 9.87 1.94 0.08
N ALA A 32 9.37 2.05 -1.15
CA ALA A 32 10.20 2.17 -2.35
C ALA A 32 11.10 3.42 -2.29
N GLU A 33 10.54 4.57 -1.89
CA GLU A 33 11.31 5.81 -1.70
C GLU A 33 12.37 5.68 -0.60
N ALA A 34 12.03 5.08 0.54
CA ALA A 34 12.98 4.87 1.64
C ALA A 34 14.14 3.93 1.24
N VAL A 35 13.84 2.86 0.50
CA VAL A 35 14.84 1.94 -0.08
C VAL A 35 15.73 2.68 -1.07
N ALA A 36 15.14 3.50 -1.95
CA ALA A 36 15.87 4.28 -2.94
C ALA A 36 16.81 5.32 -2.31
N ASP A 37 16.47 5.84 -1.14
CA ASP A 37 17.34 6.73 -0.36
C ASP A 37 18.42 5.98 0.44
N PHE A 38 18.46 4.64 0.42
CA PHE A 38 19.36 3.81 1.23
C PHE A 38 19.20 4.01 2.75
N ASP A 39 18.05 4.50 3.21
CA ASP A 39 17.80 4.79 4.61
C ASP A 39 17.19 3.56 5.33
N VAL A 40 18.07 2.73 5.89
CA VAL A 40 17.69 1.48 6.57
C VAL A 40 16.70 1.70 7.72
N GLU A 41 16.91 2.74 8.52
CA GLU A 41 16.03 3.05 9.66
C GLU A 41 14.64 3.46 9.17
N LEU A 42 14.58 4.29 8.13
CA LEU A 42 13.32 4.71 7.53
C LEU A 42 12.58 3.54 6.87
N VAL A 43 13.29 2.62 6.23
CA VAL A 43 12.68 1.40 5.66
C VAL A 43 12.02 0.55 6.75
N GLU A 44 12.67 0.37 7.91
CA GLU A 44 12.09 -0.35 9.05
C GLU A 44 10.82 0.34 9.59
N ASP A 45 10.86 1.66 9.76
CA ASP A 45 9.72 2.46 10.20
C ASP A 45 8.55 2.37 9.20
N CYS A 46 8.83 2.54 7.90
CA CYS A 46 7.84 2.40 6.84
C CYS A 46 7.26 0.98 6.77
N MET A 47 8.05 -0.06 7.05
CA MET A 47 7.56 -1.45 7.05
C MET A 47 6.61 -1.71 8.23
N ALA A 48 6.89 -1.12 9.39
CA ALA A 48 6.00 -1.18 10.55
C ALA A 48 4.67 -0.46 10.27
N GLU A 49 4.72 0.73 9.66
CA GLU A 49 3.53 1.48 9.25
C GLU A 49 2.71 0.69 8.21
N PHE A 50 3.35 0.19 7.15
CA PHE A 50 2.71 -0.63 6.12
C PHE A 50 1.99 -1.84 6.70
N THR A 51 2.61 -2.53 7.67
CA THR A 51 2.00 -3.71 8.32
C THR A 51 0.70 -3.34 9.04
N ALA A 52 0.65 -2.17 9.68
CA ALA A 52 -0.56 -1.67 10.34
C ALA A 52 -1.66 -1.36 9.32
N ILE A 53 -1.32 -0.63 8.25
CA ILE A 53 -2.25 -0.27 7.16
C ILE A 53 -2.80 -1.51 6.47
N LEU A 54 -1.96 -2.51 6.18
CA LEU A 54 -2.39 -3.74 5.54
C LEU A 54 -3.37 -4.55 6.41
N ALA A 55 -3.18 -4.54 7.72
CA ALA A 55 -4.09 -5.19 8.66
C ALA A 55 -5.48 -4.50 8.68
N GLU A 56 -5.50 -3.18 8.64
CA GLU A 56 -6.72 -2.36 8.51
C GLU A 56 -7.42 -2.63 7.18
N ALA A 57 -6.70 -2.53 6.06
CA ALA A 57 -7.22 -2.82 4.71
C ALA A 57 -7.85 -4.22 4.62
N ARG A 58 -7.23 -5.24 5.23
CA ARG A 58 -7.79 -6.59 5.28
C ARG A 58 -9.09 -6.67 6.09
N SER A 59 -9.19 -5.93 7.19
CA SER A 59 -10.40 -5.86 8.00
C SER A 59 -11.53 -5.16 7.23
N ASP A 60 -11.25 -3.99 6.68
CA ASP A 60 -12.23 -3.11 6.07
C ASP A 60 -12.75 -3.66 4.75
N SER A 61 -11.87 -4.20 3.92
CA SER A 61 -12.26 -4.82 2.66
C SER A 61 -13.27 -5.94 2.82
N ARG A 62 -13.22 -6.71 3.91
CA ARG A 62 -14.23 -7.76 4.17
C ARG A 62 -15.63 -7.17 4.30
N ARG A 63 -15.75 -6.10 5.08
CA ARG A 63 -17.03 -5.39 5.27
C ARG A 63 -17.51 -4.82 3.95
N VAL A 64 -16.67 -4.03 3.28
CA VAL A 64 -17.02 -3.32 2.04
C VAL A 64 -17.40 -4.28 0.92
N VAL A 65 -16.61 -5.33 0.67
CA VAL A 65 -16.90 -6.31 -0.38
C VAL A 65 -18.17 -7.10 -0.09
N SER A 66 -18.43 -7.45 1.18
CA SER A 66 -19.66 -8.17 1.55
C SER A 66 -20.92 -7.35 1.27
N GLU A 67 -20.88 -6.06 1.59
CA GLU A 67 -21.98 -5.13 1.35
C GLU A 67 -22.17 -4.88 -0.15
N LEU A 68 -21.07 -4.64 -0.89
CA LEU A 68 -21.08 -4.41 -2.33
C LEU A 68 -21.64 -5.62 -3.09
N THR A 69 -21.21 -6.83 -2.72
CA THR A 69 -21.75 -8.09 -3.29
C THR A 69 -23.25 -8.22 -3.03
N GLY A 70 -23.70 -7.94 -1.81
CA GLY A 70 -25.12 -7.97 -1.44
C GLY A 70 -25.95 -6.98 -2.24
N LEU A 71 -25.50 -5.74 -2.36
CA LEU A 71 -26.18 -4.70 -3.13
C LEU A 71 -26.22 -5.03 -4.63
N ARG A 72 -25.11 -5.50 -5.21
CA ARG A 72 -25.08 -5.94 -6.62
C ARG A 72 -26.09 -7.04 -6.88
N ARG A 73 -26.14 -8.07 -6.03
CA ARG A 73 -27.13 -9.15 -6.14
C ARG A 73 -28.56 -8.65 -5.99
N ALA A 74 -28.82 -7.73 -5.06
CA ALA A 74 -30.15 -7.12 -4.87
C ALA A 74 -30.59 -6.28 -6.08
N LEU A 75 -29.67 -5.50 -6.66
CA LEU A 75 -29.93 -4.73 -7.88
C LEU A 75 -30.16 -5.63 -9.09
N VAL A 76 -29.33 -6.67 -9.29
CA VAL A 76 -29.48 -7.63 -10.41
C VAL A 76 -30.75 -8.47 -10.26
N SER A 77 -31.07 -8.95 -9.05
CA SER A 77 -32.29 -9.72 -8.79
C SER A 77 -33.56 -8.86 -8.85
N GLY A 78 -33.53 -7.63 -8.33
CA GLY A 78 -34.64 -6.67 -8.45
C GLY A 78 -34.90 -6.21 -9.89
N VAL A 79 -33.87 -6.20 -10.75
CA VAL A 79 -34.00 -5.98 -12.20
C VAL A 79 -34.58 -7.21 -12.91
N ARG A 80 -34.36 -8.44 -12.40
CA ARG A 80 -34.72 -9.70 -13.07
C ARG A 80 -35.96 -10.41 -12.54
N ALA A 81 -36.41 -10.14 -11.33
CA ALA A 81 -37.48 -10.92 -10.72
C ALA A 81 -38.40 -10.04 -9.87
N GLY A 82 -39.67 -10.02 -10.26
CA GLY A 82 -40.77 -9.88 -9.30
C GLY A 82 -40.89 -11.11 -8.38
N GLN A 83 -39.79 -11.68 -7.87
CA GLN A 83 -39.80 -12.68 -6.79
C GLN A 83 -38.41 -12.92 -6.18
N LEU A 84 -38.41 -12.99 -4.86
CA LEU A 84 -37.26 -13.02 -3.96
C LEU A 84 -36.68 -14.43 -3.78
N SER A 85 -35.38 -14.41 -3.45
CA SER A 85 -34.60 -15.35 -2.62
C SER A 85 -33.80 -16.45 -3.31
N ALA A 86 -32.50 -16.50 -2.97
CA ALA A 86 -31.64 -17.69 -2.97
C ALA A 86 -30.45 -17.47 -2.01
N PRO A 87 -29.78 -18.56 -1.54
CA PRO A 87 -28.80 -18.52 -0.45
C PRO A 87 -27.50 -17.80 -0.82
N VAL A 88 -26.81 -17.27 0.20
CA VAL A 88 -25.56 -16.53 0.09
C VAL A 88 -24.42 -17.48 -0.29
N ALA A 89 -24.00 -17.48 -1.56
CA ALA A 89 -22.68 -18.00 -1.93
C ALA A 89 -21.60 -17.07 -1.34
N ALA A 90 -20.56 -17.66 -0.74
CA ALA A 90 -19.44 -16.92 -0.17
C ALA A 90 -18.75 -16.07 -1.26
N PRO A 91 -18.57 -14.75 -1.05
CA PRO A 91 -17.84 -13.89 -2.00
C PRO A 91 -16.37 -14.33 -2.11
N GLY A 92 -15.76 -14.11 -3.29
CA GLY A 92 -14.30 -14.19 -3.46
C GLY A 92 -13.70 -15.60 -3.55
N THR A 93 -14.23 -16.45 -4.42
CA THR A 93 -13.58 -17.74 -4.79
C THR A 93 -12.73 -17.65 -6.07
N GLY A 94 -12.65 -16.46 -6.68
CA GLY A 94 -11.83 -16.23 -7.86
C GLY A 94 -10.35 -16.52 -7.62
N GLU A 95 -9.69 -17.03 -8.64
CA GLU A 95 -8.25 -17.25 -8.63
C GLU A 95 -7.55 -15.88 -8.51
N VAL A 96 -6.87 -15.67 -7.38
CA VAL A 96 -5.95 -14.56 -7.25
C VAL A 96 -4.66 -15.02 -7.93
N PRO A 97 -4.07 -14.25 -8.86
CA PRO A 97 -2.77 -14.59 -9.41
C PRO A 97 -1.66 -14.38 -8.36
N ALA A 98 -0.50 -14.99 -8.60
CA ALA A 98 0.67 -14.69 -7.80
C ALA A 98 1.08 -13.21 -7.96
N VAL A 99 1.72 -12.68 -6.93
CA VAL A 99 2.44 -11.41 -6.98
C VAL A 99 3.90 -11.75 -6.69
N ASP A 100 4.78 -11.30 -7.56
CA ASP A 100 6.17 -11.74 -7.53
C ASP A 100 6.95 -10.91 -6.52
N ALA A 101 7.71 -11.56 -5.63
CA ALA A 101 8.66 -10.91 -4.73
C ALA A 101 10.08 -10.96 -5.31
N VAL A 102 10.95 -10.01 -4.93
CA VAL A 102 12.38 -10.17 -5.17
C VAL A 102 12.93 -11.20 -4.20
N THR A 103 13.80 -12.07 -4.69
CA THR A 103 14.46 -13.11 -3.88
C THR A 103 15.97 -12.86 -3.80
N GLU A 104 16.61 -13.34 -2.74
CA GLU A 104 18.07 -13.27 -2.60
C GLU A 104 18.79 -13.90 -3.80
N GLN A 105 18.29 -15.04 -4.28
CA GLN A 105 18.83 -15.73 -5.45
C GLN A 105 18.78 -14.87 -6.72
N GLU A 106 17.66 -14.17 -6.97
CA GLU A 106 17.52 -13.27 -8.11
C GLU A 106 18.58 -12.15 -8.08
N LEU A 107 18.82 -11.58 -6.90
CA LEU A 107 19.83 -10.53 -6.71
C LEU A 107 21.26 -11.06 -6.81
N ASP A 108 21.51 -12.26 -6.30
CA ASP A 108 22.83 -12.89 -6.36
C ASP A 108 23.21 -13.29 -7.79
N ASP A 109 22.25 -13.80 -8.56
CA ASP A 109 22.47 -14.18 -9.96
C ASP A 109 22.67 -12.96 -10.86
N THR A 110 21.93 -11.86 -10.60
CA THR A 110 21.96 -10.65 -11.44
C THR A 110 23.09 -9.68 -11.04
N PHE A 111 23.32 -9.52 -9.74
CA PHE A 111 24.25 -8.54 -9.17
C PHE A 111 25.17 -9.21 -8.14
N PRO A 112 26.08 -10.11 -8.57
CA PRO A 112 26.91 -10.88 -7.65
C PRO A 112 27.87 -10.00 -6.84
N LEU A 113 27.93 -10.20 -5.52
CA LEU A 113 28.85 -9.49 -4.62
C LEU A 113 30.09 -10.32 -4.23
N SER A 114 30.07 -11.63 -4.45
CA SER A 114 31.04 -12.60 -3.93
C SER A 114 32.11 -13.06 -4.93
N SER A 115 32.11 -12.56 -6.17
CA SER A 115 33.03 -12.97 -7.25
C SER A 115 34.41 -12.31 -7.16
N GLN A 116 35.29 -12.80 -6.29
CA GLN A 116 36.63 -12.22 -6.13
C GLN A 116 37.51 -12.32 -7.40
N PRO A 117 38.37 -11.31 -7.69
CA PRO A 117 38.38 -9.95 -7.16
C PRO A 117 37.50 -9.00 -7.99
N VAL A 118 36.48 -8.39 -7.36
CA VAL A 118 35.66 -7.31 -7.93
C VAL A 118 36.29 -5.95 -7.64
N SER A 119 36.27 -5.02 -8.60
CA SER A 119 36.68 -3.63 -8.34
C SER A 119 35.64 -2.91 -7.47
N ALA A 120 36.06 -1.92 -6.69
CA ALA A 120 35.15 -1.17 -5.82
C ALA A 120 33.98 -0.51 -6.60
N GLY A 121 34.23 -0.06 -7.85
CA GLY A 121 33.20 0.52 -8.70
C GLY A 121 32.15 -0.50 -9.18
N VAL A 122 32.56 -1.73 -9.50
CA VAL A 122 31.61 -2.79 -9.85
C VAL A 122 30.83 -3.26 -8.64
N PHE A 123 31.47 -3.30 -7.46
CA PHE A 123 30.78 -3.61 -6.21
C PHE A 123 29.67 -2.59 -5.88
N ALA A 124 29.99 -1.29 -5.97
CA ALA A 124 29.00 -0.23 -5.78
C ALA A 124 27.86 -0.32 -6.81
N ALA A 125 28.18 -0.49 -8.10
CA ALA A 125 27.18 -0.63 -9.15
C ALA A 125 26.25 -1.84 -8.94
N ASN A 126 26.77 -2.94 -8.38
CA ASN A 126 25.95 -4.10 -8.05
C ASN A 126 25.03 -3.83 -6.85
N LEU A 127 25.48 -3.08 -5.83
CA LEU A 127 24.59 -2.65 -4.74
C LEU A 127 23.50 -1.71 -5.24
N ASP A 128 23.83 -0.77 -6.12
CA ASP A 128 22.86 0.13 -6.75
C ASP A 128 21.82 -0.66 -7.56
N GLY A 129 22.26 -1.62 -8.38
CA GLY A 129 21.37 -2.47 -9.16
C GLY A 129 20.46 -3.36 -8.32
N ARG A 130 20.96 -3.87 -7.18
CA ARG A 130 20.12 -4.58 -6.19
C ARG A 130 19.04 -3.67 -5.61
N THR A 131 19.41 -2.46 -5.20
CA THR A 131 18.46 -1.46 -4.68
C THR A 131 17.42 -1.09 -5.74
N GLU A 132 17.83 -0.76 -6.96
CA GLU A 132 16.92 -0.42 -8.06
C GLU A 132 15.94 -1.55 -8.37
N THR A 133 16.39 -2.80 -8.36
CA THR A 133 15.53 -3.97 -8.58
C THR A 133 14.45 -4.11 -7.50
N VAL A 134 14.81 -3.84 -6.24
CA VAL A 134 13.87 -3.87 -5.11
C VAL A 134 12.86 -2.72 -5.22
N VAL A 135 13.31 -1.50 -5.52
CA VAL A 135 12.44 -0.32 -5.72
C VAL A 135 11.41 -0.61 -6.81
N ASN A 136 11.87 -1.02 -8.00
CA ASN A 136 11.01 -1.35 -9.12
C ASN A 136 10.01 -2.47 -8.77
N ARG A 137 10.41 -3.43 -7.93
CA ARG A 137 9.48 -4.48 -7.51
C ARG A 137 8.42 -3.95 -6.55
N LEU A 138 8.79 -3.11 -5.59
CA LEU A 138 7.82 -2.50 -4.67
C LEU A 138 6.79 -1.69 -5.45
N GLU A 139 7.23 -0.85 -6.40
CA GLU A 139 6.32 -0.11 -7.29
C GLU A 139 5.36 -1.04 -8.05
N ALA A 140 5.89 -2.11 -8.65
CA ALA A 140 5.07 -3.10 -9.35
C ALA A 140 4.06 -3.83 -8.44
N ILE A 141 4.42 -4.06 -7.17
CA ILE A 141 3.49 -4.63 -6.17
C ILE A 141 2.39 -3.62 -5.81
N GLY A 142 2.73 -2.33 -5.71
CA GLY A 142 1.79 -1.22 -5.51
C GLY A 142 0.76 -1.14 -6.65
N ASP A 143 1.22 -1.09 -7.89
CA ASP A 143 0.37 -1.10 -9.08
C ASP A 143 -0.54 -2.33 -9.10
N TRP A 144 0.03 -3.52 -8.78
CA TRP A 144 -0.73 -4.75 -8.75
C TRP A 144 -1.86 -4.72 -7.71
N VAL A 145 -1.65 -4.19 -6.50
CA VAL A 145 -2.71 -4.14 -5.49
C VAL A 145 -3.81 -3.14 -5.87
N ALA A 146 -3.46 -1.99 -6.45
CA ALA A 146 -4.41 -1.00 -6.95
C ALA A 146 -5.28 -1.61 -8.06
N ASP A 147 -4.67 -2.28 -9.06
CA ASP A 147 -5.38 -2.97 -10.14
C ASP A 147 -6.35 -4.05 -9.62
N ARG A 148 -5.95 -4.79 -8.58
CA ARG A 148 -6.82 -5.81 -7.96
C ARG A 148 -8.01 -5.18 -7.24
N CYS A 149 -7.83 -4.02 -6.62
CA CYS A 149 -8.92 -3.29 -5.99
C CYS A 149 -9.87 -2.71 -7.02
N VAL A 150 -9.37 -2.16 -8.13
CA VAL A 150 -10.21 -1.75 -9.27
C VAL A 150 -11.01 -2.92 -9.83
N LEU A 151 -10.39 -4.09 -10.02
CA LEU A 151 -11.11 -5.28 -10.46
C LEU A 151 -12.20 -5.70 -9.47
N ALA A 152 -11.91 -5.69 -8.17
CA ALA A 152 -12.87 -6.05 -7.12
C ALA A 152 -14.02 -5.04 -7.02
N SER A 153 -13.77 -3.76 -7.31
CA SER A 153 -14.80 -2.72 -7.30
C SER A 153 -15.77 -2.86 -8.49
N ILE A 154 -15.28 -3.39 -9.61
CA ILE A 154 -16.07 -3.72 -10.81
C ILE A 154 -16.76 -5.07 -10.69
N ASP A 155 -16.13 -6.09 -10.13
CA ASP A 155 -16.69 -7.43 -9.95
C ASP A 155 -16.21 -8.09 -8.64
N PRO A 156 -16.91 -7.84 -7.51
CA PRO A 156 -16.49 -8.29 -6.18
C PRO A 156 -16.56 -9.80 -6.00
N GLU A 157 -17.22 -10.53 -6.90
CA GLU A 157 -17.32 -11.99 -6.84
C GLU A 157 -16.06 -12.67 -7.40
N GLN A 158 -15.33 -11.99 -8.29
CA GLN A 158 -14.12 -12.51 -8.95
C GLN A 158 -12.82 -12.21 -8.21
N ALA A 159 -12.84 -11.43 -7.15
CA ALA A 159 -11.66 -11.08 -6.38
C ALA A 159 -11.84 -11.39 -4.89
N SER A 160 -10.80 -11.97 -4.29
CA SER A 160 -10.72 -12.14 -2.84
C SER A 160 -9.76 -11.10 -2.27
N LEU A 161 -10.24 -9.89 -1.98
CA LEU A 161 -9.41 -8.82 -1.41
C LEU A 161 -8.65 -9.24 -0.14
N PRO A 162 -9.22 -10.03 0.78
CA PRO A 162 -8.45 -10.52 1.93
C PRO A 162 -7.24 -11.38 1.53
N LEU A 163 -7.35 -12.16 0.44
CA LEU A 163 -6.25 -12.95 -0.10
C LEU A 163 -5.25 -12.08 -0.88
N VAL A 164 -5.74 -11.10 -1.64
CA VAL A 164 -4.92 -10.08 -2.31
C VAL A 164 -4.00 -9.42 -1.28
N PHE A 165 -4.55 -8.82 -0.22
CA PHE A 165 -3.76 -8.18 0.83
C PHE A 165 -2.84 -9.15 1.57
N SER A 166 -3.26 -10.40 1.77
CA SER A 166 -2.39 -11.44 2.35
C SER A 166 -1.13 -11.67 1.51
N ARG A 167 -1.28 -11.69 0.19
CA ARG A 167 -0.18 -11.94 -0.75
C ARG A 167 0.66 -10.69 -0.98
N THR A 168 0.04 -9.51 -1.03
CA THR A 168 0.75 -8.23 -1.01
C THR A 168 1.68 -8.16 0.19
N GLY A 169 1.19 -8.44 1.40
CA GLY A 169 2.01 -8.44 2.61
C GLY A 169 3.20 -9.39 2.50
N GLN A 170 2.97 -10.63 2.07
CA GLN A 170 4.05 -11.60 1.88
C GLN A 170 5.10 -11.10 0.88
N ALA A 171 4.69 -10.60 -0.28
CA ALA A 171 5.63 -10.16 -1.31
C ALA A 171 6.41 -8.90 -0.91
N VAL A 172 5.76 -7.93 -0.26
CA VAL A 172 6.42 -6.73 0.27
C VAL A 172 7.42 -7.12 1.36
N THR A 173 7.00 -7.94 2.34
CA THR A 173 7.90 -8.42 3.39
C THR A 173 9.13 -9.10 2.81
N THR A 174 8.96 -10.08 1.91
CA THR A 174 10.09 -10.79 1.30
C THR A 174 11.01 -9.86 0.51
N THR A 175 10.45 -8.91 -0.25
CA THR A 175 11.22 -7.96 -1.06
C THR A 175 12.05 -7.02 -0.18
N VAL A 176 11.44 -6.46 0.88
CA VAL A 176 12.11 -5.56 1.83
C VAL A 176 13.16 -6.30 2.64
N GLU A 177 12.84 -7.49 3.18
CA GLU A 177 13.79 -8.31 3.94
C GLU A 177 15.00 -8.69 3.09
N THR A 178 14.81 -9.02 1.82
CA THR A 178 15.88 -9.31 0.86
C THR A 178 16.81 -8.11 0.67
N TRP A 179 16.27 -6.89 0.63
CA TRP A 179 17.09 -5.68 0.54
C TRP A 179 17.84 -5.39 1.84
N LEU A 180 17.16 -5.52 2.99
CA LEU A 180 17.76 -5.31 4.30
C LEU A 180 18.91 -6.30 4.54
N SER A 181 18.73 -7.59 4.25
CA SER A 181 19.78 -8.60 4.41
C SER A 181 20.91 -8.39 3.40
N GLY A 182 20.58 -8.22 2.12
CA GLY A 182 21.55 -8.22 1.01
C GLY A 182 22.29 -6.89 0.81
N VAL A 183 21.69 -5.77 1.17
CA VAL A 183 22.25 -4.42 0.98
C VAL A 183 22.40 -3.72 2.33
N GLY A 184 21.29 -3.46 3.03
CA GLY A 184 21.23 -2.59 4.20
C GLY A 184 22.18 -3.00 5.34
N TYR A 185 21.94 -4.16 5.93
CA TYR A 185 22.70 -4.66 7.09
C TYR A 185 24.06 -5.21 6.69
N SER A 186 24.20 -5.76 5.47
CA SER A 186 25.47 -6.30 4.99
C SER A 186 26.47 -5.21 4.60
N ASN A 187 26.01 -4.02 4.22
CA ASN A 187 26.86 -2.93 3.72
C ASN A 187 26.55 -1.57 4.38
N PRO A 188 26.58 -1.46 5.72
CA PRO A 188 26.08 -0.28 6.43
C PRO A 188 26.85 1.01 6.12
N VAL A 189 28.16 0.91 5.88
CA VAL A 189 28.99 2.08 5.50
C VAL A 189 28.61 2.62 4.12
N TYR A 190 28.23 1.73 3.19
CA TYR A 190 27.76 2.13 1.87
C TYR A 190 26.42 2.87 1.99
N CYS A 191 25.44 2.28 2.69
CA CYS A 191 24.14 2.90 2.93
C CYS A 191 24.25 4.25 3.62
N GLN A 192 25.11 4.38 4.64
CA GLN A 192 25.37 5.68 5.30
C GLN A 192 25.95 6.74 4.36
N THR A 193 26.77 6.32 3.40
CA THR A 193 27.36 7.24 2.40
C THR A 193 26.33 7.65 1.36
N MET A 194 25.42 6.75 1.00
CA MET A 194 24.38 6.98 -0.01
C MET A 194 23.13 7.65 0.55
N ARG A 195 22.91 7.62 1.86
CA ARG A 195 21.74 8.24 2.51
C ARG A 195 21.57 9.70 2.10
N GLY A 196 20.36 10.08 1.69
CA GLY A 196 20.03 11.41 1.18
C GLY A 196 20.32 11.61 -0.31
N SER A 197 20.74 10.56 -1.04
CA SER A 197 20.93 10.63 -2.50
C SER A 197 19.60 10.64 -3.27
N ASN A 198 18.52 10.14 -2.67
CA ASN A 198 17.19 10.16 -3.23
C ASN A 198 16.16 10.47 -2.14
N PRO A 199 16.12 11.73 -1.64
CA PRO A 199 15.33 12.07 -0.46
C PRO A 199 13.84 11.78 -0.69
N PRO A 200 13.17 11.04 0.21
CA PRO A 200 11.77 10.67 0.03
C PRO A 200 10.83 11.88 -0.04
N GLU A 201 10.00 11.91 -1.08
CA GLU A 201 8.99 12.96 -1.30
C GLU A 201 7.89 12.90 -0.23
N PHE A 202 7.52 11.71 0.23
CA PHE A 202 6.46 11.55 1.25
C PHE A 202 6.83 12.23 2.57
N LEU A 203 8.12 12.29 2.94
CA LEU A 203 8.56 13.02 4.14
C LEU A 203 8.39 14.54 3.96
N ALA A 204 8.66 15.05 2.76
CA ALA A 204 8.42 16.45 2.44
C ALA A 204 6.92 16.78 2.45
N GLU A 205 6.06 15.87 2.01
CA GLU A 205 4.61 16.02 2.12
C GLU A 205 4.12 15.96 3.58
N ARG A 206 4.57 14.99 4.38
CA ARG A 206 4.25 14.91 5.82
C ARG A 206 4.62 16.20 6.55
N ALA A 207 5.83 16.73 6.31
CA ALA A 207 6.27 17.99 6.91
C ALA A 207 5.39 19.19 6.50
N ARG A 208 4.91 19.22 5.24
CA ARG A 208 3.97 20.23 4.74
C ARG A 208 2.61 20.12 5.45
N ILE A 209 2.07 18.90 5.58
CA ILE A 209 0.80 18.63 6.26
C ILE A 209 0.89 19.06 7.74
N ASP A 210 1.95 18.69 8.45
CA ASP A 210 2.14 19.06 9.86
C ASP A 210 2.18 20.57 10.06
N ALA A 211 2.85 21.30 9.17
CA ALA A 211 2.87 22.76 9.20
C ALA A 211 1.47 23.38 9.00
N VAL A 212 0.63 22.77 8.16
CA VAL A 212 -0.77 23.18 7.97
C VAL A 212 -1.60 22.87 9.21
N VAL A 213 -1.50 21.67 9.77
CA VAL A 213 -2.21 21.24 10.98
C VAL A 213 -1.85 22.15 12.16
N ALA A 214 -0.57 22.45 12.36
CA ALA A 214 -0.11 23.37 13.40
C ALA A 214 -0.72 24.76 13.24
N ARG A 215 -0.82 25.28 12.01
CA ARG A 215 -1.45 26.57 11.70
C ARG A 215 -2.95 26.57 11.98
N VAL A 216 -3.65 25.50 11.63
CA VAL A 216 -5.10 25.34 11.91
C VAL A 216 -5.34 25.28 13.42
N ARG A 217 -4.55 24.48 14.15
CA ARG A 217 -4.62 24.39 15.63
C ARG A 217 -4.38 25.75 16.27
N ALA A 218 -3.36 26.50 15.84
CA ALA A 218 -3.10 27.85 16.32
C ALA A 218 -4.29 28.80 16.07
N ARG A 219 -4.92 28.73 14.89
CA ARG A 219 -6.10 29.55 14.55
C ARG A 219 -7.32 29.18 15.40
N MET A 220 -7.55 27.88 15.64
CA MET A 220 -8.66 27.43 16.49
C MET A 220 -8.47 27.89 17.93
N ASN A 221 -7.26 27.76 18.48
CA ASN A 221 -6.94 28.24 19.83
C ASN A 221 -7.15 29.76 19.97
N ASN A 222 -6.74 30.55 18.97
CA ASN A 222 -6.95 32.00 18.98
C ASN A 222 -8.43 32.40 18.89
N ARG A 223 -9.26 31.64 18.13
CA ARG A 223 -10.71 31.88 18.05
C ARG A 223 -11.42 31.52 19.36
N SER A 224 -11.04 30.40 19.98
CA SER A 224 -11.57 29.98 21.28
C SER A 224 -11.22 30.98 22.40
N ALA A 225 -10.00 31.52 22.38
CA ALA A 225 -9.57 32.59 23.29
C ALA A 225 -10.36 33.89 23.06
N ALA A 226 -10.63 34.26 21.81
CA ALA A 226 -11.42 35.44 21.48
C ALA A 226 -12.92 35.31 21.85
N SER A 227 -13.49 34.10 21.80
CA SER A 227 -14.88 33.84 22.23
C SER A 227 -15.03 33.69 23.75
N GLY A 228 -13.97 33.31 24.48
CA GLY A 228 -13.98 33.20 25.94
C GLY A 228 -13.79 34.52 26.69
N GLY A 229 -13.32 35.58 26.02
CA GLY A 229 -13.07 36.90 26.61
C GLY A 229 -14.27 37.85 26.66
N LEU A 230 -15.47 37.41 26.27
CA LEU A 230 -16.70 38.22 26.23
C LEU A 230 -17.63 38.00 27.44
N VAL A 231 -17.21 37.24 28.45
CA VAL A 231 -17.93 37.07 29.72
C VAL A 231 -16.98 37.35 30.88
N SER A 232 -16.76 38.62 31.19
CA SER A 232 -16.21 39.11 32.46
C SER A 232 -16.67 40.54 32.69
#